data_AF-A0A6M4JCN9-F1
#
_entry.id   AF-A0A6M4JCN9-F1
#
_cell.length_a   1.000
_cell.length_b   1.000
_cell.length_c   1.000
_cell.angle_alpha   90.00
_cell.angle_beta   90.00
_cell.angle_gamma   90.00
#
_symmetry.space_group_name_H-M   'P 1'
#
loop_
_entity.id
_entity.type
_entity.pdbx_description
1 polymer ?
#
loop_
_entity_poly.entity_id
_entity_poly.type
_entity_poly.pdbx_seq_one_letter_code
_entity_poly.pdbx_strand_id
1 'polypeptide(L)'
;MNKYAPLRAIFFISLLEVLPLLIMWLIGTKDFQGQKIFNYWVIIFVPFAIFIVSLTLGAILIYFRIINLKSMTYIVPIGLMFLAMIFTSFTSLNISLRVIISLVVAILSTIISHFIITALNTWIKNSKTQAN
;
A
#
# COMPACT_ATOMS: atom_id res chain seq x y z
N MET A 1 -24.43 -6.80 5.67
CA MET A 1 -22.99 -6.54 5.41
C MET A 1 -22.44 -7.73 4.63
N ASN A 2 -21.79 -7.54 3.48
CA ASN A 2 -21.41 -8.65 2.59
C ASN A 2 -20.31 -9.49 3.27
N LYS A 3 -20.60 -10.75 3.64
CA LYS A 3 -19.76 -11.62 4.50
C LYS A 3 -18.33 -11.79 3.98
N TYR A 4 -18.14 -11.67 2.66
CA TYR A 4 -16.85 -11.87 1.98
C TYR A 4 -16.09 -10.57 1.68
N ALA A 5 -16.58 -9.40 2.11
CA ALA A 5 -15.91 -8.13 1.83
C ALA A 5 -14.45 -8.05 2.36
N PRO A 6 -14.11 -8.57 3.56
CA PRO A 6 -12.72 -8.62 4.02
C PRO A 6 -11.85 -9.52 3.14
N LEU A 7 -12.37 -10.68 2.72
CA LEU A 7 -11.65 -11.62 1.86
C LEU A 7 -11.33 -11.00 0.49
N ARG A 8 -12.29 -10.29 -0.11
CA ARG A 8 -12.07 -9.56 -1.37
C ARG A 8 -11.01 -8.48 -1.23
N ALA A 9 -11.00 -7.76 -0.10
CA ALA A 9 -9.99 -6.75 0.16
C ALA A 9 -8.59 -7.35 0.32
N ILE A 10 -8.45 -8.45 1.06
CA ILE A 10 -7.17 -9.15 1.20
C ILE A 10 -6.69 -9.65 -0.16
N PHE A 11 -7.56 -10.31 -0.93
CA PHE A 11 -7.21 -10.79 -2.26
C PHE A 11 -6.75 -9.67 -3.19
N PHE A 12 -7.46 -8.52 -3.17
CA PHE A 12 -7.07 -7.33 -3.91
C PHE A 12 -5.68 -6.81 -3.51
N ILE A 13 -5.45 -6.59 -2.20
CA ILE A 13 -4.16 -6.10 -1.66
C ILE A 13 -3.04 -7.08 -2.00
N SER A 14 -3.26 -8.38 -1.79
CA SER A 14 -2.25 -9.39 -2.07
C SER A 14 -1.87 -9.45 -3.54
N LEU A 15 -2.86 -9.42 -4.45
CA LEU A 15 -2.63 -9.61 -5.88
C LEU A 15 -2.07 -8.38 -6.57
N LEU A 16 -2.59 -7.20 -6.24
CA LEU A 16 -2.29 -5.96 -6.97
C LEU A 16 -1.25 -5.07 -6.29
N GLU A 17 -0.92 -5.34 -5.04
CA GLU A 17 0.03 -4.53 -4.28
C GLU A 17 1.17 -5.37 -3.72
N VAL A 18 0.90 -6.34 -2.86
CA VAL A 18 1.95 -7.12 -2.18
C VAL A 18 2.76 -7.95 -3.16
N LEU A 19 2.13 -8.76 -4.00
CA LEU A 19 2.85 -9.64 -4.94
C LEU A 19 3.72 -8.85 -5.92
N PRO A 20 3.21 -7.82 -6.63
CA PRO A 20 4.03 -7.05 -7.55
C PRO A 20 5.19 -6.30 -6.87
N LEU A 21 4.95 -5.71 -5.69
CA LEU A 21 6.00 -5.01 -4.93
C LEU A 21 7.03 -5.98 -4.36
N LEU A 22 6.61 -7.17 -3.90
CA LEU A 22 7.50 -8.22 -3.45
C LEU A 22 8.38 -8.71 -4.59
N ILE A 23 7.81 -8.95 -5.77
CA ILE A 23 8.58 -9.33 -6.96
C ILE A 23 9.61 -8.24 -7.27
N MET A 24 9.20 -6.97 -7.30
CA MET A 24 10.12 -5.85 -7.53
C MET A 24 11.21 -5.74 -6.47
N TRP A 25 10.91 -6.01 -5.20
CA TRP A 25 11.92 -6.05 -4.15
C TRP A 25 12.90 -7.20 -4.35
N LEU A 26 12.39 -8.41 -4.62
CA LEU A 26 13.19 -9.62 -4.81
C LEU A 26 14.08 -9.59 -6.05
N ILE A 27 13.68 -8.89 -7.12
CA ILE A 27 14.42 -8.82 -8.39
C ILE A 27 15.17 -7.51 -8.62
N GLY A 28 14.76 -6.45 -7.92
CA GLY A 28 15.20 -5.08 -8.17
C GLY A 28 16.25 -4.58 -7.20
N THR A 29 16.37 -5.17 -6.00
CA THR A 29 17.28 -4.67 -4.97
C THR A 29 18.49 -5.58 -4.74
N LYS A 30 19.55 -5.02 -4.16
CA LYS A 30 20.79 -5.75 -3.83
C LYS A 30 20.66 -6.59 -2.55
N ASP A 31 19.44 -6.74 -2.02
CA ASP A 31 19.20 -7.43 -0.75
C ASP A 31 19.44 -8.95 -0.86
N PHE A 32 19.29 -9.50 -2.07
CA PHE A 32 19.41 -10.93 -2.33
C PHE A 32 20.66 -11.20 -3.16
N GLN A 33 21.46 -12.18 -2.73
CA GLN A 33 22.74 -12.51 -3.37
C GLN A 33 22.51 -12.88 -4.84
N GLY A 34 23.21 -12.20 -5.76
CA GLY A 34 23.24 -12.56 -7.18
C GLY A 34 22.53 -11.62 -8.15
N GLN A 35 21.99 -10.48 -7.70
CA GLN A 35 21.29 -9.55 -8.59
C GLN A 35 22.00 -8.21 -8.76
N LYS A 36 22.29 -7.88 -10.03
CA LYS A 36 22.66 -6.52 -10.42
C LYS A 36 21.39 -5.67 -10.42
N ILE A 37 21.46 -4.50 -9.78
CA ILE A 37 20.46 -3.44 -9.90
C ILE A 37 20.15 -3.27 -11.39
N PHE A 38 18.93 -3.62 -11.77
CA PHE A 38 18.36 -3.23 -13.06
C PHE A 38 18.31 -1.69 -13.14
N ASN A 39 18.00 -1.13 -14.31
CA ASN A 39 17.91 0.33 -14.50
C ASN A 39 17.26 1.03 -13.28
N TYR A 40 18.03 1.90 -12.60
CA TYR A 40 17.65 2.57 -11.35
C TYR A 40 16.27 3.23 -11.44
N TRP A 41 15.95 3.83 -12.58
CA TRP A 41 14.67 4.47 -12.83
C TRP A 41 13.50 3.50 -12.76
N VAL A 42 13.69 2.26 -13.20
CA VAL A 42 12.63 1.24 -13.19
C VAL A 42 12.33 0.80 -11.76
N ILE A 43 13.34 0.66 -10.91
CA ILE A 43 13.16 0.27 -9.50
C ILE A 43 12.49 1.38 -8.68
N ILE A 44 12.56 2.64 -9.13
CA ILE A 44 11.82 3.75 -8.51
C ILE A 44 10.39 3.84 -9.06
N PHE A 45 10.27 3.99 -10.38
CA PHE A 45 9.00 4.34 -11.00
C PHE A 45 8.02 3.17 -11.03
N VAL A 46 8.48 1.92 -11.18
CA VAL A 46 7.55 0.77 -11.25
C VAL A 46 6.88 0.52 -9.90
N PRO A 47 7.59 0.41 -8.76
CA PRO A 47 6.93 0.27 -7.46
C PRO A 47 6.02 1.44 -7.13
N PHE A 48 6.43 2.67 -7.46
CA PHE A 48 5.59 3.84 -7.28
C PHE A 48 4.33 3.78 -8.14
N ALA A 49 4.44 3.39 -9.41
CA ALA A 49 3.30 3.20 -10.30
C ALA A 49 2.36 2.10 -9.82
N ILE A 50 2.89 0.96 -9.35
CA ILE A 50 2.10 -0.12 -8.73
C ILE A 50 1.28 0.42 -7.56
N PHE A 51 1.90 1.20 -6.68
CA PHE A 51 1.21 1.81 -5.54
C PHE A 51 0.08 2.75 -5.98
N ILE A 52 0.34 3.66 -6.92
CA ILE A 52 -0.67 4.59 -7.44
C ILE A 52 -1.82 3.86 -8.15
N VAL A 53 -1.51 2.83 -8.93
CA VAL A 53 -2.52 2.00 -9.60
C VAL A 53 -3.35 1.23 -8.58
N SER A 54 -2.73 0.65 -7.54
CA SER A 54 -3.43 -0.02 -6.43
C SER A 54 -4.38 0.95 -5.71
N LEU A 55 -3.93 2.15 -5.36
CA LEU A 55 -4.78 3.16 -4.73
C LEU A 55 -5.96 3.55 -5.61
N THR A 56 -5.72 3.78 -6.90
CA THR A 56 -6.74 4.20 -7.86
C THR A 56 -7.78 3.10 -8.06
N LEU A 57 -7.34 1.86 -8.31
CA LEU A 57 -8.24 0.72 -8.43
C LEU A 57 -8.99 0.46 -7.13
N GLY A 58 -8.33 0.59 -5.97
CA GLY A 58 -8.97 0.47 -4.67
C GLY A 58 -10.08 1.50 -4.50
N ALA A 59 -9.84 2.76 -4.86
CA ALA A 59 -10.86 3.82 -4.79
C ALA A 59 -12.05 3.53 -5.72
N ILE A 60 -11.79 3.05 -6.95
CA ILE A 60 -12.82 2.62 -7.90
C ILE A 60 -13.65 1.47 -7.32
N LEU A 61 -13.01 0.45 -6.75
CA LEU A 61 -13.71 -0.70 -6.14
C LEU A 61 -14.54 -0.31 -4.92
N ILE A 62 -14.12 0.71 -4.16
CA ILE A 62 -14.92 1.28 -3.05
C ILE A 62 -16.13 2.03 -3.61
N TYR A 63 -15.95 2.81 -4.67
CA TYR A 63 -17.04 3.52 -5.34
C TYR A 63 -18.13 2.55 -5.81
N PHE A 64 -17.75 1.43 -6.43
CA PHE A 64 -18.65 0.34 -6.82
C PHE A 64 -19.09 -0.58 -5.66
N ARG A 65 -18.69 -0.28 -4.41
CA ARG A 65 -19.02 -1.06 -3.20
C ARG A 65 -18.58 -2.52 -3.23
N ILE A 66 -17.57 -2.85 -4.05
CA ILE A 66 -16.98 -4.19 -4.13
C ILE A 66 -16.13 -4.45 -2.87
N ILE A 67 -15.34 -3.45 -2.45
CA ILE A 67 -14.56 -3.44 -1.21
C ILE A 67 -15.01 -2.30 -0.29
N ASN A 68 -14.71 -2.41 1.00
CA ASN A 68 -15.12 -1.42 1.99
C ASN A 68 -14.09 -0.29 2.10
N LEU A 69 -14.54 0.92 2.45
CA LEU A 69 -13.64 2.05 2.72
C LEU A 69 -12.59 1.74 3.81
N LYS A 70 -12.96 0.92 4.80
CA LYS A 70 -12.05 0.43 5.84
C LYS A 70 -10.84 -0.31 5.27
N SER A 71 -10.92 -0.89 4.07
CA SER A 71 -9.79 -1.58 3.44
C SER A 71 -8.63 -0.64 3.11
N MET A 72 -8.88 0.66 2.95
CA MET A 72 -7.83 1.66 2.72
C MET A 72 -6.89 1.84 3.91
N THR A 73 -7.29 1.46 5.12
CA THR A 73 -6.38 1.47 6.28
C THR A 73 -5.30 0.39 6.19
N TYR A 74 -5.38 -0.51 5.21
CA TYR A 74 -4.38 -1.55 4.97
C TYR A 74 -3.62 -1.33 3.65
N ILE A 75 -4.32 -0.93 2.57
CA ILE A 75 -3.72 -0.64 1.26
C ILE A 75 -2.59 0.40 1.43
N VAL A 76 -2.90 1.58 1.98
CA VAL A 76 -1.92 2.67 2.10
C VAL A 76 -0.69 2.26 2.92
N PRO A 77 -0.82 1.70 4.15
CA PRO A 77 0.36 1.35 4.94
C PRO A 77 1.20 0.24 4.34
N ILE A 78 0.58 -0.78 3.73
CA ILE A 78 1.30 -1.90 3.10
C ILE A 78 2.09 -1.41 1.91
N GLY A 79 1.48 -0.61 1.03
CA GLY A 79 2.19 -0.01 -0.10
C GLY A 79 3.37 0.86 0.35
N LEU A 80 3.17 1.72 1.36
CA LEU A 80 4.24 2.57 1.90
C LEU A 80 5.36 1.77 2.58
N MET A 81 5.04 0.66 3.25
CA MET A 81 6.03 -0.25 3.84
C MET A 81 6.96 -0.80 2.75
N PHE A 82 6.39 -1.33 1.66
CA PHE A 82 7.17 -1.86 0.55
C PHE A 82 7.97 -0.77 -0.18
N LEU A 83 7.37 0.40 -0.41
CA LEU A 83 8.09 1.54 -1.00
C LEU A 83 9.27 1.96 -0.13
N ALA A 84 9.09 2.05 1.19
CA ALA A 84 10.18 2.37 2.11
C ALA A 84 11.28 1.32 2.04
N MET A 85 10.94 0.03 2.00
CA MET A 85 11.89 -1.06 1.89
C MET A 85 12.69 -0.98 0.56
N ILE A 86 12.01 -0.78 -0.57
CA ILE A 86 12.65 -0.69 -1.88
C ILE A 86 13.48 0.60 -2.01
N PHE A 87 12.99 1.74 -1.56
CA PHE A 87 13.72 3.02 -1.71
C PHE A 87 14.92 3.10 -0.77
N THR A 88 14.80 2.59 0.46
CA THR A 88 15.96 2.50 1.34
C THR A 88 16.99 1.50 0.82
N SER A 89 16.62 0.58 -0.09
CA SER A 89 17.57 -0.35 -0.71
C SER A 89 18.69 0.33 -1.52
N PHE A 90 18.45 1.58 -1.98
CA PHE A 90 19.45 2.39 -2.68
C PHE A 90 20.52 2.98 -1.76
N THR A 91 20.32 2.91 -0.45
CA THR A 91 21.30 3.32 0.55
C THR A 91 22.20 2.15 0.95
N SER A 92 23.32 2.45 1.63
CA SER A 92 24.24 1.44 2.16
C SER A 92 23.75 0.78 3.47
N LEU A 93 22.49 0.99 3.86
CA LEU A 93 21.93 0.36 5.05
C LEU A 93 21.86 -1.15 4.89
N ASN A 94 22.00 -1.89 6.00
CA ASN A 94 21.77 -3.32 6.00
C ASN A 94 20.27 -3.64 5.91
N ILE A 95 19.93 -4.86 5.51
CA ILE A 95 18.53 -5.29 5.36
C ILE A 95 17.74 -5.14 6.67
N SER A 96 18.35 -5.45 7.82
CA SER A 96 17.70 -5.38 9.13
C SER A 96 17.23 -3.97 9.49
N LEU A 97 18.07 -2.95 9.27
CA LEU A 97 17.70 -1.56 9.51
C LEU A 97 16.60 -1.08 8.56
N ARG A 98 16.66 -1.51 7.30
CA ARG A 98 15.61 -1.18 6.32
C ARG A 98 14.26 -1.78 6.68
N VAL A 99 14.24 -3.02 7.17
CA VAL A 99 13.03 -3.65 7.71
C VAL A 99 12.48 -2.85 8.88
N ILE A 100 13.32 -2.43 9.83
CA ILE A 100 12.90 -1.58 10.97
C ILE A 100 12.31 -0.26 10.47
N ILE A 101 12.97 0.43 9.54
CA ILE A 101 12.47 1.69 8.95
C ILE A 101 11.11 1.44 8.27
N SER A 102 10.98 0.38 7.49
CA SER A 102 9.73 0.05 6.80
C SER A 102 8.58 -0.24 7.77
N LEU A 103 8.86 -0.91 8.90
CA LEU A 103 7.88 -1.15 9.95
C LEU A 103 7.45 0.15 10.64
N VAL A 104 8.40 1.04 10.95
CA VAL A 104 8.09 2.36 11.52
C VAL A 104 7.20 3.15 10.55
N VAL A 105 7.53 3.16 9.26
CA VAL A 105 6.71 3.80 8.21
C VAL A 105 5.31 3.17 8.14
N ALA A 106 5.20 1.85 8.21
CA ALA A 106 3.92 1.14 8.21
C ALA A 106 3.05 1.52 9.42
N ILE A 107 3.63 1.59 10.62
CA ILE A 107 2.92 1.97 11.85
C ILE A 107 2.42 3.40 11.75
N LEU A 108 3.29 4.34 11.40
CA LEU A 108 2.94 5.76 11.28
C LEU A 108 1.86 5.98 10.21
N SER A 109 2.01 5.36 9.04
CA SER A 109 1.02 5.45 7.97
C SER A 109 -0.30 4.79 8.32
N THR A 110 -0.31 3.72 9.13
CA THR A 110 -1.55 3.10 9.63
C THR A 110 -2.32 4.08 10.51
N ILE A 111 -1.63 4.74 11.45
CA ILE A 111 -2.24 5.75 12.33
C ILE A 111 -2.85 6.89 11.48
N ILE A 112 -2.07 7.43 10.55
CA ILE A 112 -2.52 8.52 9.66
C ILE A 112 -3.73 8.08 8.83
N SER A 113 -3.66 6.89 8.21
CA SER A 113 -4.75 6.35 7.38
C SER A 113 -6.01 6.15 8.22
N HIS A 114 -5.90 5.71 9.47
CA HIS A 114 -7.04 5.55 10.35
C HIS A 114 -7.74 6.88 10.65
N PHE A 115 -6.98 7.94 10.94
CA PHE A 115 -7.54 9.29 11.13
C PHE A 115 -8.25 9.80 9.87
N ILE A 116 -7.62 9.68 8.70
CA ILE A 116 -8.18 10.13 7.42
C ILE A 116 -9.49 9.38 7.11
N ILE A 117 -9.50 8.06 7.26
CA ILE A 117 -10.69 7.23 6.98
C ILE A 117 -11.83 7.53 7.96
N THR A 118 -11.51 7.81 9.22
CA THR A 118 -12.52 8.20 10.21
C THR A 118 -13.13 9.56 9.85
N ALA A 119 -12.30 10.54 9.48
CA ALA A 119 -12.76 11.85 9.03
C ALA A 119 -13.66 11.75 7.77
N LEU A 120 -13.24 10.95 6.78
CA LEU A 120 -14.03 10.69 5.57
C LEU A 120 -15.39 10.05 5.87
N ASN A 121 -15.43 9.06 6.75
CA ASN A 121 -16.70 8.42 7.15
C ASN A 121 -17.66 9.43 7.81
N THR A 122 -17.13 10.30 8.68
CA THR A 122 -17.93 11.35 9.34
C THR A 122 -18.47 12.35 8.32
N TRP A 123 -17.64 12.80 7.37
CA TRP A 123 -18.07 13.70 6.30
C TRP A 123 -19.18 13.07 5.44
N ILE A 124 -18.99 11.83 4.98
CA ILE A 124 -20.00 11.10 4.19
C ILE A 124 -21.32 10.96 4.95
N LYS A 125 -21.27 10.70 6.27
CA LYS A 125 -22.48 10.60 7.09
C LYS A 125 -23.22 11.93 7.15
N ASN A 126 -22.52 13.03 7.40
CA ASN A 126 -23.11 14.37 7.50
C ASN A 126 -23.73 14.83 6.17
N SER A 127 -23.06 14.57 5.03
CA SER A 127 -23.59 14.92 3.71
C SER A 127 -24.89 14.19 3.37
N LYS A 128 -25.06 12.95 3.83
CA LYS A 128 -26.31 12.19 3.64
C LYS A 128 -27.45 12.70 4.52
N THR A 129 -27.14 13.15 5.73
CA THR A 129 -28.15 13.73 6.64
C THR A 129 -28.68 15.07 6.13
N GLN A 130 -27.88 15.84 5.40
CA GLN A 130 -28.31 17.12 4.81
C GLN A 130 -29.11 16.96 3.50
N ALA A 131 -29.06 15.79 2.87
CA ALA A 131 -29.75 15.50 1.61
C ALA A 131 -31.13 14.85 1.80
N ASN A 132 -31.50 14.52 3.05
CA ASN A 132 -32.81 13.97 3.45
C ASN A 132 -33.56 15.01 4.27
#